data_AF-A0A972RRJ5-F1
#
_entry.id   AF-A0A972RRJ5-F1
#
_cell.length_a   1.000
_cell.length_b   1.000
_cell.length_c   1.000
_cell.angle_alpha   90.00
_cell.angle_beta   90.00
_cell.angle_gamma   90.00
#
_symmetry.space_group_name_H-M   'P 1'
#
loop_
_entity.id
_entity.type
_entity.pdbx_description
1 polymer ?
#
loop_
_entity_poly.entity_id
_entity_poly.type
_entity_poly.pdbx_seq_one_letter_code
_entity_poly.pdbx_strand_id
1 'polypeptide(L)'
;MEIALFFMSFIGILLAAELFTNAVEDVGDRLGLSHGVVGSILAAVGTALPETLVPIVALLTGSGEAKEHIANGAILGAPFMLATLGFFIIGLAALIKRQKEIKTNFFLIERDLYFFLVFYGLVLIISLLPVGEWVRHTVGLLLLGGYGYYIYHVVKEGGDQVEAEEGLHFSKYLRMPEHLATSVIQLISSLLVLLISVEVFVHSLQLLSSKLGVSPMVFSLLVAPVATELPEKFNSFFWSLRGKFELAFGNITGAMVFQSTIPVSVGLMFTDWEIGRIGILSGFIALVGATLVLYQIKLRKEILSFLLLLNGLLYLVYLFLVF
;
A
#
# COMPACT_ATOMS: atom_id res chain seq x y z
N MET A 1 -24.68 -10.63 -11.18
CA MET A 1 -24.88 -9.40 -10.35
C MET A 1 -23.61 -9.06 -9.57
N GLU A 2 -22.96 -10.09 -9.03
CA GLU A 2 -21.77 -10.06 -8.18
C GLU A 2 -20.54 -9.49 -8.87
N ILE A 3 -20.31 -9.82 -10.15
CA ILE A 3 -19.22 -9.21 -10.94
C ILE A 3 -19.43 -7.69 -11.07
N ALA A 4 -20.67 -7.24 -11.29
CA ALA A 4 -20.97 -5.82 -11.38
C ALA A 4 -20.76 -5.12 -10.02
N LEU A 5 -21.21 -5.73 -8.91
CA LEU A 5 -20.97 -5.22 -7.56
C LEU A 5 -19.47 -5.15 -7.22
N PHE A 6 -18.70 -6.14 -7.65
CA PHE A 6 -17.25 -6.17 -7.51
C PHE A 6 -16.59 -4.99 -8.24
N PHE A 7 -16.90 -4.77 -9.52
CA PHE A 7 -16.32 -3.64 -10.25
C PHE A 7 -16.82 -2.27 -9.76
N MET A 8 -18.10 -2.17 -9.36
CA MET A 8 -18.64 -0.93 -8.79
C MET A 8 -17.98 -0.58 -7.46
N SER A 9 -17.80 -1.56 -6.57
CA SER A 9 -17.09 -1.36 -5.30
C SER A 9 -15.61 -1.06 -5.51
N PHE A 10 -14.95 -1.72 -6.45
CA PHE A 10 -13.58 -1.39 -6.86
C PHE A 10 -13.44 0.07 -7.29
N ILE A 11 -14.31 0.55 -8.19
CA ILE A 11 -14.33 1.96 -8.62
C ILE A 11 -14.66 2.88 -7.44
N GLY A 12 -15.60 2.46 -6.58
CA GLY A 12 -15.97 3.19 -5.37
C GLY A 12 -14.80 3.40 -4.41
N ILE A 13 -13.96 2.38 -4.20
CA ILE A 13 -12.73 2.47 -3.39
C ILE A 13 -11.78 3.50 -4.01
N LEU A 14 -11.50 3.40 -5.32
CA LEU A 14 -10.57 4.30 -6.00
C LEU A 14 -11.00 5.76 -5.89
N LEU A 15 -12.28 6.05 -6.16
CA LEU A 15 -12.81 7.42 -6.10
C LEU A 15 -12.87 7.94 -4.67
N ALA A 16 -13.29 7.10 -3.73
CA ALA A 16 -13.42 7.51 -2.33
C ALA A 16 -12.05 7.73 -1.67
N ALA A 17 -11.05 6.91 -1.99
CA ALA A 17 -9.68 7.10 -1.52
C ALA A 17 -9.11 8.46 -1.97
N GLU A 18 -9.27 8.80 -3.25
CA GLU A 18 -8.81 10.09 -3.79
C GLU A 18 -9.51 11.28 -3.12
N LEU A 19 -10.85 11.23 -3.04
CA LEU A 19 -11.64 12.28 -2.39
C LEU A 19 -11.29 12.42 -0.90
N PHE A 20 -11.01 11.30 -0.23
CA PHE A 20 -10.66 11.27 1.18
C PHE A 20 -9.30 11.93 1.41
N THR A 21 -8.25 11.49 0.70
CA THR A 21 -6.90 12.06 0.82
C THR A 21 -6.90 13.55 0.55
N ASN A 22 -7.52 14.00 -0.56
CA ASN A 22 -7.63 15.43 -0.88
C ASN A 22 -8.35 16.23 0.23
N ALA A 23 -9.39 15.67 0.85
CA ALA A 23 -10.09 16.33 1.95
C ALA A 23 -9.27 16.36 3.23
N VAL A 24 -8.52 15.30 3.54
CA VAL A 24 -7.61 15.25 4.70
C VAL A 24 -6.54 16.34 4.59
N GLU A 25 -5.96 16.51 3.40
CA GLU A 25 -4.95 17.55 3.15
C GLU A 25 -5.52 18.96 3.28
N ASP A 26 -6.65 19.27 2.62
CA ASP A 26 -7.27 20.61 2.70
C ASP A 26 -7.77 20.93 4.13
N VAL A 27 -8.27 19.96 4.89
CA VAL A 27 -8.59 20.15 6.31
C VAL A 27 -7.33 20.46 7.11
N GLY A 28 -6.23 19.73 6.87
CA GLY A 28 -4.96 19.96 7.55
C GLY A 28 -4.42 21.37 7.33
N ASP A 29 -4.42 21.82 6.07
CA ASP A 29 -3.98 23.17 5.70
C ASP A 29 -4.86 24.26 6.34
N ARG A 30 -6.19 24.08 6.34
CA ARG A 30 -7.13 25.05 6.94
C ARG A 30 -7.04 25.13 8.47
N LEU A 31 -6.61 24.05 9.12
CA LEU A 31 -6.36 24.04 10.56
C LEU A 31 -5.00 24.67 10.94
N GLY A 32 -4.25 25.18 9.96
CA GLY A 32 -2.96 25.81 10.18
C GLY A 32 -1.88 24.81 10.61
N LEU A 33 -2.06 23.52 10.31
CA LEU A 33 -1.01 22.55 10.48
C LEU A 33 0.13 22.90 9.53
N SER A 34 1.38 22.73 9.98
CA SER A 34 2.52 22.97 9.10
C SER A 34 2.41 22.08 7.86
N HIS A 35 2.75 22.59 6.67
CA HIS A 35 2.75 21.81 5.44
C HIS A 35 3.56 20.51 5.55
N GLY A 36 4.60 20.48 6.39
CA GLY A 36 5.33 19.26 6.72
C GLY A 36 4.45 18.20 7.39
N VAL A 37 3.59 18.55 8.36
CA VAL A 37 2.66 17.62 9.03
C VAL A 37 1.54 17.17 8.09
N VAL A 38 1.00 18.09 7.28
CA VAL A 38 -0.05 17.79 6.30
C VAL A 38 0.47 16.80 5.26
N GLY A 39 1.60 17.12 4.62
CA GLY A 39 2.17 16.29 3.56
C GLY A 39 2.85 15.01 4.03
N SER A 40 3.27 14.89 5.30
CA SER A 40 3.96 13.68 5.80
C SER A 40 3.07 12.71 6.57
N ILE A 41 2.22 13.20 7.48
CA ILE A 41 1.42 12.33 8.36
C ILE A 41 0.00 12.21 7.84
N LEU A 42 -0.63 13.34 7.54
CA LEU A 42 -2.03 13.35 7.13
C LEU A 42 -2.22 12.77 5.73
N ALA A 43 -1.39 13.16 4.77
CA ALA A 43 -1.38 12.57 3.44
C ALA A 43 -1.07 11.06 3.49
N ALA A 44 -0.02 10.65 4.20
CA ALA A 44 0.36 9.23 4.29
C ALA A 44 -0.70 8.37 4.98
N VAL A 45 -1.36 8.88 6.03
CA VAL A 45 -2.50 8.18 6.65
C VAL A 45 -3.70 8.16 5.71
N GLY A 46 -3.94 9.27 5.00
CA GLY A 46 -5.02 9.41 4.03
C GLY A 46 -4.94 8.36 2.94
N THR A 47 -3.77 8.26 2.30
CA THR A 47 -3.57 7.35 1.18
C THR A 47 -3.43 5.90 1.58
N ALA A 48 -2.96 5.61 2.79
CA ALA A 48 -2.81 4.25 3.29
C ALA A 48 -4.06 3.70 4.03
N LEU A 49 -5.11 4.52 4.13
CA LEU A 49 -6.35 4.14 4.80
C LEU A 49 -7.11 3.04 4.05
N PRO A 50 -7.32 3.10 2.71
CA PRO A 50 -8.00 2.04 1.96
C PRO A 50 -7.37 0.66 2.18
N GLU A 51 -6.05 0.57 2.15
CA GLU A 51 -5.24 -0.63 2.37
C GLU A 51 -5.48 -1.24 3.73
N THR A 52 -5.64 -0.39 4.75
CA THR A 52 -5.84 -0.80 6.13
C THR A 52 -7.31 -1.17 6.39
N LEU A 53 -8.24 -0.51 5.69
CA LEU A 53 -9.67 -0.77 5.84
C LEU A 53 -10.08 -2.11 5.23
N VAL A 54 -9.50 -2.55 4.11
CA VAL A 54 -9.84 -3.86 3.52
C VAL A 54 -9.69 -5.01 4.51
N PRO A 55 -8.53 -5.23 5.18
CA PRO A 55 -8.40 -6.31 6.16
C PRO A 55 -9.25 -6.07 7.41
N ILE A 56 -9.38 -4.83 7.91
CA ILE A 56 -10.23 -4.55 9.08
C ILE A 56 -11.70 -4.89 8.79
N VAL A 57 -12.25 -4.39 7.69
CA VAL A 57 -13.62 -4.66 7.27
C VAL A 57 -13.80 -6.14 7.01
N ALA A 58 -12.84 -6.82 6.36
CA ALA A 58 -12.89 -8.27 6.20
C ALA A 58 -13.03 -9.02 7.52
N LEU A 59 -12.28 -8.64 8.56
CA LEU A 59 -12.39 -9.27 9.87
C LEU A 59 -13.69 -8.95 10.62
N LEU A 60 -14.27 -7.78 10.39
CA LEU A 60 -15.50 -7.33 11.05
C LEU A 60 -16.78 -7.83 10.37
N THR A 61 -16.82 -7.88 9.05
CA THR A 61 -18.04 -8.18 8.27
C THR A 61 -17.96 -9.54 7.55
N GLY A 62 -16.76 -10.08 7.39
CA GLY A 62 -16.55 -11.38 6.76
C GLY A 62 -17.12 -12.54 7.58
N SER A 63 -17.50 -13.62 6.89
CA SER A 63 -18.12 -14.80 7.49
C SER A 63 -17.27 -16.05 7.33
N GLY A 64 -17.17 -16.84 8.40
CA GLY A 64 -16.42 -18.10 8.44
C GLY A 64 -14.90 -17.91 8.33
N GLU A 65 -14.19 -18.96 7.94
CA GLU A 65 -12.72 -18.97 7.78
C GLU A 65 -12.24 -18.04 6.64
N ALA A 66 -13.12 -17.73 5.68
CA ALA A 66 -12.79 -16.85 4.55
C ALA A 66 -12.41 -15.43 4.98
N LYS A 67 -12.88 -14.95 6.13
CA LYS A 67 -12.60 -13.59 6.63
C LYS A 67 -11.11 -13.37 6.89
N GLU A 68 -10.45 -14.34 7.52
CA GLU A 68 -9.02 -14.27 7.84
C GLU A 68 -8.17 -14.47 6.59
N HIS A 69 -8.60 -15.36 5.70
CA HIS A 69 -7.95 -15.54 4.40
C HIS A 69 -7.99 -14.26 3.54
N ILE A 70 -9.13 -13.57 3.49
CA ILE A 70 -9.26 -12.31 2.76
C ILE A 70 -8.40 -11.22 3.42
N ALA A 71 -8.45 -11.09 4.75
CA ALA A 71 -7.65 -10.10 5.48
C ALA A 71 -6.15 -10.33 5.29
N ASN A 72 -5.66 -11.56 5.55
CA ASN A 72 -4.25 -11.91 5.38
C ASN A 72 -3.80 -11.83 3.92
N GLY A 73 -4.69 -12.15 2.98
CA GLY A 73 -4.45 -11.95 1.55
C GLY A 73 -4.18 -10.48 1.23
N ALA A 74 -5.06 -9.56 1.64
CA ALA A 74 -4.90 -8.13 1.41
C ALA A 74 -3.62 -7.57 2.06
N ILE A 75 -3.35 -7.97 3.31
CA ILE A 75 -2.16 -7.55 4.08
C ILE A 75 -0.86 -7.95 3.37
N LEU A 76 -0.74 -9.20 2.92
CA LEU A 76 0.48 -9.70 2.26
C LEU A 76 0.58 -9.29 0.79
N GLY A 77 -0.58 -9.07 0.15
CA GLY A 77 -0.68 -8.70 -1.24
C GLY A 77 -0.08 -7.34 -1.52
N ALA A 78 -0.27 -6.37 -0.63
CA ALA A 78 0.18 -5.01 -0.88
C ALA A 78 1.73 -4.91 -0.93
N PRO A 79 2.49 -5.45 0.04
CA PRO A 79 3.96 -5.46 -0.04
C PRO A 79 4.46 -6.26 -1.24
N PHE A 80 3.80 -7.36 -1.56
CA PHE A 80 4.10 -8.18 -2.73
C PHE A 80 3.91 -7.37 -4.03
N MET A 81 2.78 -6.69 -4.20
CA MET A 81 2.49 -5.88 -5.38
C MET A 81 3.48 -4.73 -5.52
N LEU A 82 3.80 -4.01 -4.43
CA LEU A 82 4.76 -2.91 -4.44
C LEU A 82 6.18 -3.35 -4.81
N ALA A 83 6.66 -4.42 -4.17
CA ALA A 83 7.98 -4.99 -4.43
C ALA A 83 8.12 -5.62 -5.83
N THR A 84 7.01 -5.90 -6.49
CA THR A 84 7.00 -6.52 -7.82
C THR A 84 6.54 -5.53 -8.89
N LEU A 85 5.22 -5.37 -9.05
CA LEU A 85 4.60 -4.48 -10.03
C LEU A 85 4.95 -3.00 -9.77
N GLY A 86 5.04 -2.57 -8.52
CA GLY A 86 5.40 -1.20 -8.17
C GLY A 86 6.79 -0.81 -8.70
N PHE A 87 7.82 -1.59 -8.41
CA PHE A 87 9.15 -1.34 -8.99
C PHE A 87 9.18 -1.53 -10.51
N PHE A 88 8.43 -2.51 -11.03
CA PHE A 88 8.31 -2.73 -12.47
C PHE A 88 7.78 -1.50 -13.22
N ILE A 89 6.74 -0.83 -12.72
CA ILE A 89 6.17 0.36 -13.40
C ILE A 89 7.14 1.54 -13.42
N ILE A 90 7.96 1.73 -12.37
CA ILE A 90 9.02 2.75 -12.36
C ILE A 90 10.08 2.40 -13.44
N GLY A 91 10.49 1.13 -13.50
CA GLY A 91 11.42 0.64 -14.52
C GLY A 91 10.90 0.84 -15.93
N LEU A 92 9.63 0.51 -16.16
CA LEU A 92 8.96 0.69 -17.44
C LEU A 92 8.90 2.18 -17.84
N ALA A 93 8.48 3.06 -16.93
CA ALA A 93 8.45 4.50 -17.16
C ALA A 93 9.84 5.07 -17.49
N ALA A 94 10.88 4.64 -16.77
CA ALA A 94 12.26 5.05 -17.03
C ALA A 94 12.72 4.64 -18.44
N LEU A 95 12.41 3.39 -18.86
CA LEU A 95 12.74 2.90 -20.20
C LEU A 95 11.98 3.63 -21.31
N ILE A 96 10.69 3.96 -21.09
CA ILE A 96 9.91 4.81 -22.00
C ILE A 96 10.60 6.18 -22.16
N LYS A 97 11.12 6.73 -21.06
CA LYS A 97 11.93 7.97 -21.07
C LYS A 97 13.35 7.78 -21.62
N ARG A 98 13.71 6.57 -22.09
CA ARG A 98 15.06 6.19 -22.52
C ARG A 98 16.13 6.41 -21.44
N GLN A 99 15.74 6.46 -20.18
CA GLN A 99 16.67 6.45 -19.05
C GLN A 99 17.00 5.01 -18.69
N LYS A 100 18.25 4.63 -18.91
CA LYS A 100 18.75 3.28 -18.60
C LYS A 100 19.31 3.19 -17.18
N GLU A 101 19.88 4.29 -16.71
CA GLU A 101 20.47 4.44 -15.39
C GLU A 101 19.70 5.55 -14.66
N ILE A 102 19.09 5.18 -13.54
CA ILE A 102 18.45 6.14 -12.63
C ILE A 102 19.50 6.53 -11.61
N LYS A 103 19.82 7.83 -11.55
CA LYS A 103 20.70 8.45 -10.55
C LYS A 103 19.88 9.49 -9.80
N THR A 104 19.71 9.27 -8.52
CA THR A 104 18.96 10.15 -7.62
C THR A 104 19.56 10.07 -6.21
N ASN A 105 19.03 10.85 -5.27
CA ASN A 105 19.39 10.69 -3.88
C ASN A 105 18.76 9.39 -3.35
N PHE A 106 19.58 8.36 -3.16
CA PHE A 106 19.12 7.06 -2.68
C PHE A 106 18.95 7.00 -1.17
N PHE A 107 19.31 8.04 -0.42
CA PHE A 107 19.29 7.99 1.05
C PHE A 107 17.93 7.58 1.61
N LEU A 108 16.85 8.23 1.15
CA LEU A 108 15.47 7.92 1.58
C LEU A 108 15.06 6.50 1.16
N ILE A 109 15.38 6.12 -0.07
CA ILE A 109 15.05 4.81 -0.64
C ILE A 109 15.76 3.70 0.13
N GLU A 110 17.05 3.86 0.44
CA GLU A 110 17.81 2.90 1.23
C GLU A 110 17.23 2.76 2.63
N ARG A 111 16.97 3.87 3.32
CA ARG A 111 16.38 3.90 4.67
C ARG A 111 15.08 3.11 4.70
N ASP A 112 14.15 3.41 3.79
CA ASP A 112 12.83 2.79 3.74
C ASP A 112 12.93 1.30 3.43
N LEU A 113 13.78 0.91 2.47
CA LEU A 113 14.03 -0.51 2.17
C LEU A 113 14.63 -1.26 3.35
N TYR A 114 15.53 -0.65 4.13
CA TYR A 114 16.05 -1.26 5.35
C TYR A 114 14.97 -1.49 6.40
N PHE A 115 14.12 -0.49 6.66
CA PHE A 115 12.99 -0.65 7.58
C PHE A 115 12.04 -1.75 7.11
N PHE A 116 11.68 -1.75 5.83
CA PHE A 116 10.85 -2.78 5.23
C PHE A 116 11.45 -4.18 5.39
N LEU A 117 12.72 -4.38 5.02
CA LEU A 117 13.39 -5.68 5.11
C LEU A 117 13.47 -6.20 6.55
N VAL A 118 13.71 -5.30 7.52
CA VAL A 118 13.76 -5.68 8.95
C VAL A 118 12.37 -6.05 9.47
N PHE A 119 11.37 -5.20 9.26
CA PHE A 119 10.02 -5.43 9.77
C PHE A 119 9.34 -6.61 9.09
N TYR A 120 9.33 -6.62 7.76
CA TYR A 120 8.68 -7.68 7.00
C TYR A 120 9.46 -9.00 7.06
N GLY A 121 10.79 -8.93 7.18
CA GLY A 121 11.63 -10.11 7.44
C GLY A 121 11.33 -10.74 8.80
N LEU A 122 11.18 -9.94 9.86
CA LEU A 122 10.77 -10.42 11.19
C LEU A 122 9.42 -11.14 11.11
N VAL A 123 8.45 -10.54 10.41
CA VAL A 123 7.11 -11.12 10.21
C VAL A 123 7.20 -12.47 9.50
N LEU A 124 7.97 -12.56 8.42
CA LEU A 124 8.13 -13.81 7.67
C LEU A 124 8.81 -14.90 8.50
N ILE A 125 9.81 -14.54 9.32
CA ILE A 125 10.47 -15.49 10.23
C ILE A 125 9.45 -16.04 11.23
N ILE A 126 8.62 -15.17 11.83
CA ILE A 126 7.61 -15.59 12.81
C ILE A 126 6.53 -16.45 12.16
N SER A 127 6.14 -16.15 10.92
CA SER A 127 5.21 -16.97 10.13
C SER A 127 5.71 -18.40 9.85
N LEU A 128 7.02 -18.64 9.95
CA LEU A 128 7.61 -19.99 9.78
C LEU A 128 7.69 -20.78 11.08
N LEU A 129 7.47 -20.13 12.23
CA LEU A 129 7.61 -20.72 13.55
C LEU A 129 6.22 -20.97 14.15
N PRO A 130 6.02 -22.09 14.87
CA PRO A 130 4.79 -22.31 15.63
C PRO A 130 4.82 -21.42 16.88
N VAL A 131 4.39 -20.17 16.74
CA VAL A 131 4.34 -19.19 17.82
C VAL A 131 2.94 -19.09 18.43
N GLY A 132 2.88 -18.86 19.74
CA GLY A 132 1.62 -18.58 20.43
C GLY A 132 1.14 -17.15 20.21
N GLU A 133 -0.15 -16.91 20.50
CA GLU A 133 -0.83 -15.62 20.39
C GLU A 133 -0.07 -14.46 21.06
N TRP A 134 0.47 -14.70 22.27
CA TRP A 134 1.27 -13.73 23.01
C TRP A 134 2.46 -13.18 22.20
N VAL A 135 3.16 -14.05 21.46
CA VAL A 135 4.29 -13.65 20.63
C VAL A 135 3.79 -12.84 19.44
N ARG A 136 2.70 -13.26 18.78
CA ARG A 136 2.11 -12.51 17.65
C ARG A 136 1.71 -11.09 18.06
N HIS A 137 1.02 -10.94 19.19
CA HIS A 137 0.58 -9.63 19.68
C HIS A 137 1.75 -8.74 20.07
N THR A 138 2.77 -9.32 20.73
CA THR A 138 3.99 -8.59 21.08
C THR A 138 4.70 -8.09 19.84
N VAL A 139 4.80 -8.92 18.79
CA VAL A 139 5.41 -8.53 17.52
C VAL A 139 4.59 -7.45 16.83
N GLY A 140 3.26 -7.56 16.80
CA GLY A 140 2.39 -6.50 16.29
C GLY A 140 2.61 -5.17 17.02
N LEU A 141 2.69 -5.16 18.35
CA LEU A 141 2.99 -3.95 19.12
C LEU A 141 4.39 -3.40 18.81
N LEU A 142 5.38 -4.27 18.65
CA LEU A 142 6.74 -3.89 18.25
C LEU A 142 6.77 -3.25 16.85
N LEU A 143 5.99 -3.76 15.89
CA LEU A 143 5.88 -3.19 14.56
C LEU A 143 5.22 -1.80 14.59
N LEU A 144 4.16 -1.61 15.37
CA LEU A 144 3.54 -0.29 15.56
C LEU A 144 4.51 0.71 16.19
N GLY A 145 5.25 0.30 17.24
CA GLY A 145 6.31 1.12 17.83
C GLY A 145 7.45 1.42 16.84
N GLY A 146 7.82 0.43 16.03
CA GLY A 146 8.81 0.55 14.95
C GLY A 146 8.38 1.54 13.87
N TYR A 147 7.11 1.54 13.48
CA TYR A 147 6.56 2.52 12.56
C TYR A 147 6.56 3.94 13.15
N GLY A 148 6.22 4.09 14.44
CA GLY A 148 6.35 5.37 15.14
C GLY A 148 7.78 5.89 15.17
N TYR A 149 8.76 5.00 15.37
CA TYR A 149 10.18 5.32 15.30
C TYR A 149 10.62 5.72 13.88
N TYR A 150 10.12 5.02 12.85
CA TYR A 150 10.33 5.37 11.45
C TYR A 150 9.82 6.80 11.15
N ILE A 151 8.57 7.10 11.52
CA ILE A 151 7.98 8.43 11.33
C ILE A 151 8.78 9.52 12.07
N TYR A 152 9.25 9.24 13.28
CA TYR A 152 10.11 10.18 14.01
C TYR A 152 11.37 10.55 13.21
N HIS A 153 12.02 9.58 12.57
CA HIS A 153 13.17 9.85 11.70
C HIS A 153 12.79 10.62 10.44
N VAL A 154 11.71 10.22 9.76
CA VAL A 154 11.22 10.89 8.55
C VAL A 154 10.95 12.37 8.82
N VAL A 155 10.25 12.69 9.91
CA VAL A 155 9.90 14.06 10.29
C VAL A 155 11.14 14.86 10.65
N LYS A 156 12.11 14.25 11.35
CA LYS A 156 13.34 14.92 11.78
C LYS A 156 14.30 15.22 10.63
N GLU A 157 14.31 14.38 9.61
CA GLU A 157 15.17 14.54 8.43
C GLU A 157 14.68 15.65 7.48
N GLY A 158 13.46 16.16 7.68
CA GLY A 158 12.89 17.25 6.90
C GLY A 158 12.51 16.79 5.49
N GLY A 159 11.23 16.50 5.27
CA GLY A 159 10.71 16.19 3.94
C GLY A 159 10.50 17.45 3.12
N ASP A 160 11.02 17.46 1.88
CA ASP A 160 10.59 18.42 0.88
C ASP A 160 9.08 18.25 0.62
N GLN A 161 8.42 19.40 0.45
CA GLN A 161 6.99 19.49 0.24
C GLN A 161 6.59 18.70 -1.02
N VAL A 162 5.72 17.71 -0.86
CA VAL A 162 4.89 17.25 -1.99
C VAL A 162 3.98 18.44 -2.34
N GLU A 163 4.09 18.95 -3.56
CA GLU A 163 3.22 20.01 -4.06
C GLU A 163 1.76 19.59 -3.82
N ALA A 164 1.01 20.35 -3.02
CA ALA A 164 -0.43 20.15 -2.88
C ALA A 164 -1.07 20.26 -4.27
N GLU A 165 -1.55 19.14 -4.81
CA GLU A 165 -2.27 19.13 -6.09
C GLU A 165 -3.71 19.59 -5.85
N GLU A 166 -4.03 20.75 -6.45
CA GLU A 166 -5.35 21.29 -6.77
C GLU A 166 -6.33 21.57 -5.59
N GLY A 167 -7.17 22.59 -5.78
CA GLY A 167 -8.23 22.92 -4.83
C GLY A 167 -9.22 21.76 -4.61
N LEU A 168 -9.90 21.80 -3.47
CA LEU A 168 -10.82 20.76 -2.98
C LEU A 168 -11.70 20.19 -4.11
N HIS A 169 -11.71 18.86 -4.29
CA HIS A 169 -12.42 18.22 -5.39
C HIS A 169 -13.93 18.51 -5.42
N PHE A 170 -14.60 18.61 -4.27
CA PHE A 170 -16.02 19.00 -4.20
C PHE A 170 -16.22 20.44 -4.69
N SER A 171 -15.26 21.33 -4.46
CA SER A 171 -15.29 22.68 -5.02
C SER A 171 -15.06 22.66 -6.53
N LYS A 172 -14.13 21.84 -7.03
CA LYS A 172 -13.84 21.70 -8.46
C LYS A 172 -15.00 21.07 -9.26
N TYR A 173 -15.54 19.95 -8.78
CA TYR A 173 -16.51 19.13 -9.53
C TYR A 173 -17.97 19.42 -9.17
N LEU A 174 -18.27 19.68 -7.90
CA LEU A 174 -19.64 19.98 -7.44
C LEU A 174 -19.91 21.48 -7.29
N ARG A 175 -18.90 22.34 -7.54
CA ARG A 175 -18.99 23.81 -7.44
C ARG A 175 -19.42 24.28 -6.05
N MET A 176 -19.06 23.52 -5.01
CA MET A 176 -19.31 23.89 -3.61
C MET A 176 -18.32 24.97 -3.16
N PRO A 177 -18.70 25.86 -2.22
CA PRO A 177 -17.80 26.92 -1.73
C PRO A 177 -16.58 26.33 -1.00
N GLU A 178 -15.41 26.95 -1.17
CA GLU A 178 -14.14 26.53 -0.55
C GLU A 178 -14.03 26.98 0.92
N HIS A 179 -14.82 26.35 1.79
CA HIS A 179 -14.80 26.56 3.23
C HIS A 179 -14.58 25.23 3.96
N LEU A 180 -14.12 25.31 5.21
CA LEU A 180 -13.85 24.14 6.06
C LEU A 180 -15.05 23.17 6.14
N ALA A 181 -16.28 23.68 6.11
CA ALA A 181 -17.47 22.84 6.10
C ALA A 181 -17.53 21.92 4.87
N THR A 182 -17.17 22.40 3.67
CA THR A 182 -17.13 21.60 2.45
C THR A 182 -16.04 20.54 2.54
N SER A 183 -14.88 20.87 3.08
CA SER A 183 -13.78 19.94 3.31
C SER A 183 -14.19 18.81 4.26
N VAL A 184 -14.84 19.16 5.37
CA VAL A 184 -15.37 18.18 6.34
C VAL A 184 -16.49 17.33 5.71
N ILE A 185 -17.36 17.92 4.88
CA ILE A 185 -18.40 17.16 4.16
C ILE A 185 -17.76 16.18 3.17
N GLN A 186 -16.76 16.61 2.38
CA GLN A 186 -16.01 15.72 1.48
C GLN A 186 -15.33 14.61 2.27
N LEU A 187 -14.66 14.93 3.37
CA LEU A 187 -13.98 13.97 4.23
C LEU A 187 -14.93 12.90 4.78
N ILE A 188 -16.06 13.31 5.36
CA ILE A 188 -17.03 12.37 5.94
C ILE A 188 -17.71 11.53 4.86
N SER A 189 -18.15 12.17 3.76
CA SER A 189 -18.85 11.44 2.69
C SER A 189 -17.93 10.47 1.95
N SER A 190 -16.69 10.85 1.65
CA SER A 190 -15.70 9.96 1.05
C SER A 190 -15.37 8.78 1.98
N LEU A 191 -15.19 9.02 3.28
CA LEU A 191 -14.98 7.94 4.25
C LEU A 191 -16.16 6.96 4.30
N LEU A 192 -17.41 7.47 4.30
CA LEU A 192 -18.60 6.61 4.29
C LEU A 192 -18.69 5.78 3.00
N VAL A 193 -18.44 6.41 1.84
CA VAL A 193 -18.43 5.70 0.55
C VAL A 193 -17.30 4.67 0.51
N LEU A 194 -16.12 4.99 1.08
CA LEU A 194 -14.99 4.07 1.18
C LEU A 194 -15.36 2.84 2.01
N LEU A 195 -15.91 3.03 3.22
CA LEU A 195 -16.33 1.92 4.09
C LEU A 195 -17.37 1.02 3.41
N ILE A 196 -18.41 1.61 2.82
CA ILE A 196 -19.46 0.86 2.10
C ILE A 196 -18.85 0.10 0.91
N SER A 197 -17.97 0.76 0.15
CA SER A 197 -17.34 0.14 -1.03
C SER A 197 -16.43 -1.01 -0.62
N VAL A 198 -15.63 -0.85 0.43
CA VAL A 198 -14.78 -1.92 0.97
C VAL A 198 -15.63 -3.10 1.46
N GLU A 199 -16.74 -2.86 2.15
CA GLU A 199 -17.63 -3.93 2.60
C GLU A 199 -18.22 -4.73 1.42
N VAL A 200 -18.76 -4.03 0.41
CA VAL A 200 -19.27 -4.66 -0.81
C VAL A 200 -18.16 -5.39 -1.57
N PHE A 201 -16.96 -4.83 -1.59
CA PHE A 201 -15.79 -5.42 -2.24
C PHE A 201 -15.37 -6.74 -1.57
N VAL A 202 -15.24 -6.76 -0.25
CA VAL A 202 -14.92 -7.95 0.54
C VAL A 202 -15.97 -9.06 0.33
N HIS A 203 -17.25 -8.70 0.40
CA HIS A 203 -18.32 -9.67 0.17
C HIS A 203 -18.28 -10.24 -1.26
N SER A 204 -18.04 -9.36 -2.24
CA SER A 204 -17.91 -9.78 -3.64
C SER A 204 -16.66 -10.64 -3.89
N LEU A 205 -15.54 -10.35 -3.23
CA LEU A 205 -14.32 -11.18 -3.26
C LEU A 205 -14.62 -12.61 -2.77
N GLN A 206 -15.33 -12.75 -1.64
CA GLN A 206 -15.71 -14.06 -1.09
C GLN A 206 -16.60 -14.85 -2.06
N LEU A 207 -17.62 -14.21 -2.63
CA LEU A 207 -18.52 -14.86 -3.59
C LEU A 207 -17.84 -15.21 -4.92
N LEU A 208 -16.96 -14.35 -5.42
CA LEU A 208 -16.28 -14.60 -6.70
C LEU A 208 -15.18 -15.64 -6.57
N SER A 209 -14.38 -15.62 -5.49
CA SER A 209 -13.34 -16.63 -5.25
C SER A 209 -13.94 -18.04 -5.20
N SER A 210 -15.05 -18.22 -4.46
CA SER A 210 -15.77 -19.50 -4.41
C SER A 210 -16.32 -19.95 -5.77
N LYS A 211 -16.88 -19.04 -6.58
CA LYS A 211 -17.36 -19.35 -7.94
C LYS A 211 -16.24 -19.70 -8.91
N LEU A 212 -15.09 -19.05 -8.79
CA LEU A 212 -13.92 -19.29 -9.64
C LEU A 212 -13.09 -20.51 -9.19
N GLY A 213 -13.40 -21.10 -8.03
CA GLY A 213 -12.63 -22.20 -7.47
C GLY A 213 -11.22 -21.79 -7.02
N VAL A 214 -11.00 -20.50 -6.76
CA VAL A 214 -9.72 -19.94 -6.31
C VAL A 214 -9.79 -19.70 -4.81
N SER A 215 -8.70 -19.94 -4.09
CA SER A 215 -8.62 -19.63 -2.66
C SER A 215 -8.95 -18.15 -2.40
N PRO A 216 -9.82 -17.81 -1.42
CA PRO A 216 -10.10 -16.43 -1.04
C PRO A 216 -8.83 -15.65 -0.70
N MET A 217 -7.82 -16.32 -0.13
CA MET A 217 -6.53 -15.71 0.18
C MET A 217 -5.77 -15.31 -1.08
N VAL A 218 -5.64 -16.22 -2.06
CA VAL A 218 -4.97 -15.94 -3.35
C VAL A 218 -5.69 -14.81 -4.07
N PHE A 219 -7.01 -14.88 -4.13
CA PHE A 219 -7.79 -13.89 -4.85
C PHE A 219 -7.67 -12.51 -4.20
N SER A 220 -7.79 -12.43 -2.87
CA SER A 220 -7.59 -11.17 -2.12
C SER A 220 -6.17 -10.63 -2.29
N LEU A 221 -5.14 -11.46 -2.18
CA LEU A 221 -3.74 -11.09 -2.32
C LEU A 221 -3.41 -10.46 -3.67
N LEU A 222 -4.04 -10.92 -4.75
CA LEU A 222 -3.80 -10.39 -6.09
C LEU A 222 -4.67 -9.17 -6.42
N VAL A 223 -5.88 -9.10 -5.86
CA VAL A 223 -6.90 -8.15 -6.31
C VAL A 223 -7.07 -6.98 -5.36
N ALA A 224 -7.03 -7.20 -4.05
CA ALA A 224 -7.21 -6.13 -3.07
C ALA A 224 -6.14 -5.02 -3.21
N PRO A 225 -4.84 -5.33 -3.35
CA PRO A 225 -3.83 -4.30 -3.55
C PRO A 225 -4.08 -3.46 -4.80
N VAL A 226 -4.58 -4.07 -5.87
CA VAL A 226 -4.90 -3.33 -7.11
C VAL A 226 -6.05 -2.34 -6.88
N ALA A 227 -6.96 -2.61 -5.93
CA ALA A 227 -8.05 -1.69 -5.62
C ALA A 227 -7.60 -0.51 -4.75
N THR A 228 -6.60 -0.71 -3.89
CA THR A 228 -6.20 0.30 -2.91
C THR A 228 -4.99 1.11 -3.39
N GLU A 229 -4.03 0.46 -4.05
CA GLU A 229 -2.73 1.05 -4.37
C GLU A 229 -2.61 1.61 -5.80
N LEU A 230 -3.55 1.28 -6.68
CA LEU A 230 -3.47 1.65 -8.09
C LEU A 230 -3.42 3.18 -8.34
N PRO A 231 -4.23 4.03 -7.65
CA PRO A 231 -4.17 5.48 -7.85
C PRO A 231 -2.77 6.03 -7.62
N GLU A 232 -2.15 5.68 -6.50
CA GLU A 232 -0.80 6.15 -6.17
C GLU A 232 0.28 5.61 -7.12
N LYS A 233 0.09 4.38 -7.61
CA LYS A 233 1.02 3.77 -8.56
C LYS A 233 0.98 4.50 -9.91
N PHE A 234 -0.16 5.05 -10.32
CA PHE A 234 -0.20 5.97 -11.45
C PHE A 234 0.61 7.25 -11.19
N ASN A 235 0.54 7.84 -10.00
CA ASN A 235 1.35 9.02 -9.66
C ASN A 235 2.85 8.70 -9.73
N SER A 236 3.27 7.58 -9.15
CA SER A 236 4.67 7.11 -9.22
C SER A 236 5.14 6.88 -10.66
N PHE A 237 4.26 6.34 -11.51
CA PHE A 237 4.53 6.17 -12.94
C PHE A 237 4.69 7.51 -13.68
N PHE A 238 3.77 8.46 -13.48
CA PHE A 238 3.84 9.77 -14.12
C PHE A 238 5.01 10.62 -13.63
N TRP A 239 5.35 10.58 -12.33
CA TRP A 239 6.56 11.21 -11.80
C TRP A 239 7.81 10.62 -12.43
N SER A 240 7.87 9.30 -12.62
CA SER A 240 8.96 8.62 -13.32
C SER A 240 9.09 9.07 -14.78
N LEU A 241 7.97 9.21 -15.51
CA LEU A 241 7.98 9.78 -16.87
C LEU A 241 8.49 11.23 -16.90
N ARG A 242 8.20 12.01 -15.85
CA ARG A 242 8.73 13.37 -15.66
C ARG A 242 10.19 13.37 -15.15
N GLY A 243 10.74 12.21 -14.77
CA GLY A 243 12.10 12.06 -14.24
C GLY A 243 12.25 12.39 -12.75
N LYS A 244 11.14 12.58 -12.04
CA LYS A 244 11.10 12.78 -10.59
C LYS A 244 11.19 11.41 -9.89
N PHE A 245 12.29 10.68 -10.08
CA PHE A 245 12.45 9.32 -9.57
C PHE A 245 12.52 9.24 -8.04
N GLU A 246 13.07 10.26 -7.37
CA GLU A 246 13.12 10.33 -5.91
C GLU A 246 11.71 10.23 -5.30
N LEU A 247 10.77 11.02 -5.84
CA LEU A 247 9.37 11.01 -5.42
C LEU A 247 8.69 9.66 -5.72
N ALA A 248 8.92 9.12 -6.93
CA ALA A 248 8.32 7.85 -7.33
C ALA A 248 8.78 6.69 -6.45
N PHE A 249 10.09 6.59 -6.18
CA PHE A 249 10.61 5.55 -5.29
C PHE A 249 10.20 5.79 -3.84
N GLY A 250 10.29 7.03 -3.34
CA GLY A 250 9.89 7.36 -1.98
C GLY A 250 8.44 7.00 -1.68
N ASN A 251 7.54 7.22 -2.64
CA ASN A 251 6.14 6.80 -2.51
C ASN A 251 6.00 5.28 -2.39
N ILE A 252 6.69 4.51 -3.24
CA ILE A 252 6.63 3.05 -3.19
C ILE A 252 7.28 2.50 -1.92
N THR A 253 8.51 2.91 -1.60
CA THR A 253 9.26 2.37 -0.46
C THR A 253 8.67 2.80 0.87
N GLY A 254 8.17 4.04 0.97
CA GLY A 254 7.44 4.51 2.15
C GLY A 254 6.17 3.71 2.40
N ALA A 255 5.36 3.46 1.37
CA ALA A 255 4.18 2.61 1.46
C ALA A 255 4.54 1.16 1.87
N MET A 256 5.67 0.62 1.38
CA MET A 256 6.15 -0.70 1.83
C MET A 256 6.44 -0.73 3.33
N VAL A 257 7.04 0.31 3.91
CA VAL A 257 7.26 0.40 5.36
C VAL A 257 5.94 0.43 6.12
N PHE A 258 4.98 1.26 5.69
CA PHE A 258 3.65 1.31 6.29
C PHE A 258 2.96 -0.07 6.26
N GLN A 259 2.92 -0.70 5.09
CA GLN A 259 2.21 -1.97 4.91
C GLN A 259 2.86 -3.13 5.67
N SER A 260 4.19 -3.11 5.81
CA SER A 260 4.92 -4.10 6.62
C SER A 260 4.70 -3.94 8.12
N THR A 261 4.03 -2.87 8.56
CA THR A 261 3.84 -2.55 9.96
C THR A 261 2.35 -2.50 10.34
N ILE A 262 1.60 -1.48 9.93
CA ILE A 262 0.23 -1.24 10.43
C ILE A 262 -0.73 -2.36 10.00
N PRO A 263 -0.93 -2.66 8.69
CA PRO A 263 -1.80 -3.76 8.26
C PRO A 263 -1.34 -5.12 8.79
N VAL A 264 -0.03 -5.38 8.80
CA VAL A 264 0.52 -6.62 9.36
C VAL A 264 0.22 -6.76 10.85
N SER A 265 0.31 -5.67 11.61
CA SER A 265 -0.02 -5.68 13.04
C SER A 265 -1.49 -6.01 13.27
N VAL A 266 -2.40 -5.51 12.42
CA VAL A 266 -3.81 -5.91 12.44
C VAL A 266 -3.93 -7.42 12.23
N GLY A 267 -3.27 -7.97 11.21
CA GLY A 267 -3.31 -9.41 10.95
C GLY A 267 -2.75 -10.25 12.11
N LEU A 268 -1.61 -9.87 12.68
CA LEU A 268 -0.99 -10.57 13.80
C LEU A 268 -1.84 -10.54 15.08
N MET A 269 -2.62 -9.49 15.29
CA MET A 269 -3.44 -9.29 16.49
C MET A 269 -4.85 -9.85 16.39
N PHE A 270 -5.41 -9.91 15.18
CA PHE A 270 -6.84 -10.20 14.98
C PHE A 270 -7.10 -11.43 14.10
N THR A 271 -6.06 -12.19 13.76
CA THR A 271 -6.16 -13.48 13.06
C THR A 271 -5.27 -14.52 13.70
N ASP A 272 -5.47 -15.79 13.34
CA ASP A 272 -4.52 -16.84 13.72
C ASP A 272 -3.18 -16.75 12.98
N TRP A 273 -3.06 -15.84 12.01
CA TRP A 273 -1.88 -15.58 11.19
C TRP A 273 -1.37 -16.82 10.44
N GLU A 274 -2.30 -17.69 10.05
CA GLU A 274 -2.00 -18.89 9.26
C GLU A 274 -1.93 -18.56 7.77
N ILE A 275 -0.84 -17.90 7.36
CA ILE A 275 -0.69 -17.40 5.99
C ILE A 275 -0.34 -18.50 4.95
N GLY A 276 -0.02 -19.70 5.44
CA GLY A 276 0.27 -20.87 4.61
C GLY A 276 1.44 -20.69 3.63
N ARG A 277 1.62 -21.69 2.75
CA ARG A 277 2.72 -21.69 1.76
C ARG A 277 2.61 -20.52 0.78
N ILE A 278 1.40 -20.17 0.39
CA ILE A 278 1.11 -19.11 -0.59
C ILE A 278 1.51 -17.74 -0.02
N GLY A 279 1.11 -17.44 1.22
CA GLY A 279 1.50 -16.20 1.88
C GLY A 279 3.00 -16.11 2.18
N ILE A 280 3.63 -17.24 2.57
CA ILE A 280 5.09 -17.28 2.75
C ILE A 280 5.80 -17.00 1.42
N LEU A 281 5.32 -17.58 0.31
CA LEU A 281 5.92 -17.38 -1.00
C LEU A 281 5.79 -15.92 -1.47
N SER A 282 4.62 -15.29 -1.31
CA SER A 282 4.46 -13.87 -1.66
C SER A 282 5.35 -12.98 -0.80
N GLY A 283 5.44 -13.27 0.49
CA GLY A 283 6.29 -12.55 1.43
C GLY A 283 7.77 -12.66 1.08
N PHE A 284 8.23 -13.88 0.78
CA PHE A 284 9.60 -14.12 0.34
C PHE A 284 9.92 -13.39 -0.97
N ILE A 285 9.02 -13.44 -1.95
CA ILE A 285 9.19 -12.72 -3.22
C ILE A 285 9.26 -11.20 -3.00
N ALA A 286 8.45 -10.65 -2.09
CA ALA A 286 8.53 -9.23 -1.76
C ALA A 286 9.89 -8.83 -1.17
N LEU A 287 10.43 -9.65 -0.26
CA LEU A 287 11.78 -9.44 0.30
C LEU A 287 12.87 -9.54 -0.77
N VAL A 288 12.75 -10.50 -1.70
CA VAL A 288 13.67 -10.63 -2.84
C VAL A 288 13.61 -9.38 -3.72
N GLY A 289 12.43 -8.91 -4.09
CA GLY A 289 12.26 -7.72 -4.92
C GLY A 289 12.87 -6.46 -4.28
N ALA A 290 12.58 -6.22 -3.00
CA ALA A 290 13.20 -5.14 -2.23
C ALA A 290 14.73 -5.25 -2.16
N THR A 291 15.24 -6.47 -1.93
CA THR A 291 16.68 -6.73 -1.84
C THR A 291 17.38 -6.50 -3.18
N LEU A 292 16.76 -6.87 -4.30
CA LEU A 292 17.31 -6.63 -5.64
C LEU A 292 17.49 -5.13 -5.92
N VAL A 293 16.55 -4.30 -5.47
CA VAL A 293 16.66 -2.83 -5.59
C VAL A 293 17.77 -2.32 -4.67
N LEU A 294 17.76 -2.69 -3.39
CA LEU A 294 18.76 -2.25 -2.42
C LEU A 294 20.19 -2.64 -2.83
N TYR A 295 20.36 -3.86 -3.35
CA TYR A 295 21.64 -4.38 -3.82
C TYR A 295 22.20 -3.57 -4.99
N GLN A 296 21.35 -3.15 -5.93
CA GLN A 296 21.77 -2.27 -7.04
C GLN A 296 22.29 -0.94 -6.50
N ILE A 297 21.57 -0.32 -5.58
CA ILE A 297 21.98 0.96 -4.99
C ILE A 297 23.34 0.81 -4.28
N LYS A 298 23.53 -0.26 -3.48
CA LYS A 298 24.77 -0.45 -2.72
C LYS A 298 25.99 -0.71 -3.59
N LEU A 299 25.85 -1.54 -4.63
CA LEU A 299 26.98 -1.90 -5.49
C LEU A 299 27.28 -0.88 -6.57
N ARG A 300 26.24 -0.30 -7.19
CA ARG A 300 26.39 0.52 -8.39
C ARG A 300 26.22 2.01 -8.12
N LYS A 301 25.62 2.39 -6.98
CA LYS A 301 25.21 3.78 -6.69
C LYS A 301 24.25 4.36 -7.75
N GLU A 302 23.55 3.47 -8.45
CA GLU A 302 22.54 3.75 -9.46
C GLU A 302 21.59 2.54 -9.55
N ILE A 303 20.40 2.75 -10.10
CA ILE A 303 19.45 1.67 -10.39
C ILE A 303 19.34 1.51 -11.91
N LEU A 304 19.54 0.29 -12.39
CA LEU A 304 19.39 -0.01 -13.82
C LEU A 304 17.92 -0.29 -14.12
N SER A 305 17.32 0.53 -14.98
CA SER A 305 15.88 0.48 -15.24
C SER A 305 15.41 -0.88 -15.77
N PHE A 306 16.27 -1.61 -16.50
CA PHE A 306 15.95 -2.96 -16.97
C PHE A 306 15.92 -3.99 -15.82
N LEU A 307 16.74 -3.82 -14.78
CA LEU A 307 16.74 -4.73 -13.62
C LEU A 307 15.46 -4.56 -12.80
N LEU A 308 14.84 -3.38 -12.83
CA LEU A 308 13.51 -3.20 -12.25
C LEU A 308 12.44 -4.02 -12.97
N LEU A 309 12.61 -4.35 -14.26
CA LEU A 309 11.68 -5.26 -14.95
C LEU A 309 11.71 -6.69 -14.40
N LEU A 310 12.83 -7.10 -13.78
CA LEU A 310 12.92 -8.41 -13.10
C LEU A 310 11.94 -8.51 -11.93
N ASN A 311 11.58 -7.39 -11.30
CA ASN A 311 10.53 -7.38 -10.27
C ASN A 311 9.16 -7.74 -10.85
N GLY A 312 8.87 -7.38 -12.11
CA GLY A 312 7.67 -7.84 -12.80
C GLY A 312 7.71 -9.33 -13.12
N LEU A 313 8.90 -9.87 -13.44
CA LEU A 313 9.08 -11.33 -13.61
C LEU A 313 8.80 -12.08 -12.30
N LEU A 314 9.18 -11.54 -11.14
CA LEU A 314 8.85 -12.14 -9.85
C LEU A 314 7.34 -12.29 -9.63
N TYR A 315 6.54 -11.31 -10.08
CA TYR A 315 5.06 -11.41 -10.05
C TYR A 315 4.56 -12.57 -10.91
N LEU A 316 5.09 -12.71 -12.14
CA LEU A 316 4.72 -13.80 -13.05
C LEU A 316 5.13 -15.17 -12.50
N VAL A 317 6.32 -15.27 -11.88
CA VAL A 317 6.77 -16.48 -11.20
C VAL A 317 5.82 -16.86 -10.08
N TYR A 318 5.37 -15.89 -9.27
CA TYR A 318 4.38 -16.15 -8.23
C TYR A 318 3.08 -16.72 -8.81
N LEU A 319 2.54 -16.10 -9.87
CA LEU A 319 1.33 -16.59 -10.52
C LEU A 319 1.48 -18.02 -11.03
N PHE A 320 2.62 -18.34 -11.67
CA PHE A 320 2.91 -19.69 -12.17
C PHE A 320 3.07 -20.73 -11.06
N LEU A 321 3.53 -20.33 -9.87
CA LEU A 321 3.68 -21.24 -8.73
C LEU A 321 2.37 -21.47 -7.97
N VAL A 322 1.39 -20.57 -8.13
CA VAL A 322 0.12 -20.59 -7.39
C VAL A 322 -1.03 -21.19 -8.21
N PHE A 323 -1.04 -21.00 -9.54
CA PHE A 323 -2.05 -21.51 -10.47
C PHE A 323 -1.49 -22.59 -11.39
#